data_AF-A0A957N2G5-F1
#
_entry.id   AF-A0A957N2G5-F1
#
_cell.length_a   1.000
_cell.length_b   1.000
_cell.length_c   1.000
_cell.angle_alpha   90.00
_cell.angle_beta   90.00
_cell.angle_gamma   90.00
#
_symmetry.space_group_name_H-M   'P 1'
#
loop_
_entity.id
_entity.type
_entity.pdbx_description
1 polymer ?
#
loop_
_entity_poly.entity_id
_entity_poly.type
_entity_poly.pdbx_seq_one_letter_code
_entity_poly.pdbx_strand_id
1 'polypeptide(L)' 'MSYSFNGLGLNLGTLSRMSAAETRSISAENFTGEKGKGGMATEGVGADAARELGVGWKISPCIHVAGN' A
#
# COMPACT_ATOMS: atom_id res chain seq x y z
N MET A 1 33.73 3.15 -12.56
CA MET A 1 32.59 3.86 -11.93
C MET A 1 31.36 2.97 -12.05
N SER A 2 30.75 2.55 -10.95
CA SER A 2 29.42 1.91 -10.98
C SER A 2 28.37 3.03 -10.92
N TYR A 3 27.58 3.19 -11.98
CA TYR A 3 26.40 4.06 -11.95
C TYR A 3 25.18 3.19 -11.72
N SER A 4 24.71 3.19 -10.48
CA SER A 4 23.46 2.52 -10.11
C SER A 4 22.25 3.34 -10.53
N PHE A 5 21.16 2.60 -10.72
CA PHE A 5 19.86 3.05 -11.19
C PHE A 5 19.32 4.27 -10.42
N ASN A 6 18.73 5.21 -11.17
CA ASN A 6 18.72 6.62 -10.76
C ASN A 6 17.34 7.29 -10.61
N GLY A 7 16.22 6.58 -10.77
CA GLY A 7 14.87 7.17 -10.62
C GLY A 7 14.59 8.42 -11.49
N LEU A 8 15.44 8.61 -12.49
CA LEU A 8 15.56 9.68 -13.49
C LEU A 8 15.06 11.07 -13.08
N GLY A 9 15.60 11.59 -11.98
CA GLY A 9 15.72 13.04 -11.76
C GLY A 9 14.63 13.70 -10.92
N LEU A 10 13.74 12.93 -10.29
CA LEU A 10 12.76 13.36 -9.25
C LEU A 10 12.15 14.77 -9.46
N ASN A 11 11.84 15.12 -10.71
CA ASN A 11 11.29 16.40 -11.08
C ASN A 11 10.10 16.20 -12.03
N LEU A 12 9.27 17.23 -12.15
CA LEU A 12 8.04 17.14 -12.93
C LEU A 12 8.30 16.92 -14.43
N GLY A 13 9.46 17.34 -14.94
CA GLY A 13 9.88 17.16 -16.33
C GLY A 13 10.19 15.71 -16.70
N THR A 14 10.28 14.80 -15.72
CA THR A 14 10.57 13.38 -15.96
C THR A 14 9.46 12.43 -15.50
N LEU A 15 8.29 12.92 -15.07
CA LEU A 15 7.15 12.10 -14.62
C LEU A 15 6.65 11.09 -15.65
N SER A 16 6.67 11.47 -16.92
CA SER A 16 6.25 10.60 -18.03
C SER A 16 7.26 9.49 -18.32
N ARG A 17 8.47 9.55 -17.75
CA ARG A 17 9.53 8.58 -18.01
C ARG A 17 9.39 7.40 -17.07
N MET A 18 9.39 6.21 -17.66
CA MET A 18 9.45 4.98 -16.90
C MET A 18 10.86 4.76 -16.33
N SER A 19 10.90 4.13 -15.17
CA SER A 19 12.12 3.72 -14.50
C SER A 19 11.96 2.25 -14.09
N ALA A 20 13.04 1.54 -13.76
CA ALA A 20 13.01 0.20 -13.17
C ALA A 20 12.51 0.16 -11.71
N ALA A 21 11.66 1.13 -11.32
CA ALA A 21 11.07 1.19 -10.00
C ALA A 21 9.93 0.18 -9.85
N GLU A 22 9.73 -0.30 -8.63
CA GLU A 22 8.60 -1.16 -8.29
C GLU A 22 7.58 -0.41 -7.42
N THR A 23 6.31 -0.46 -7.82
CA THR A 23 5.23 0.13 -7.02
C THR A 23 4.75 -0.84 -5.95
N ARG A 24 4.48 -0.31 -4.75
CA ARG A 24 3.85 -1.00 -3.62
C ARG A 24 2.80 -0.08 -3.00
N SER A 25 1.75 -0.66 -2.41
CA SER A 25 0.66 0.10 -1.76
C SER A 25 0.56 -0.30 -0.30
N ILE A 26 1.06 0.56 0.59
CA ILE A 26 1.03 0.35 2.04
C ILE A 26 -0.26 0.95 2.59
N SER A 27 -0.96 0.18 3.43
CA SER A 27 -2.21 0.62 4.07
C SER A 27 -2.44 -0.10 5.40
N ALA A 28 -3.49 0.27 6.14
CA ALA A 28 -3.84 -0.34 7.41
C ALA A 28 -4.21 -1.85 7.35
N GLU A 29 -4.41 -2.39 6.15
CA GLU A 29 -4.62 -3.82 5.89
C GLU A 29 -3.40 -4.50 5.23
N ASN A 30 -2.39 -3.73 4.84
CA ASN A 30 -1.17 -4.22 4.18
C ASN A 30 0.03 -3.36 4.58
N PHE A 31 0.57 -3.59 5.78
CA PHE A 31 1.65 -2.78 6.35
C PHE A 31 2.97 -2.92 5.58
N THR A 32 3.21 -4.05 4.92
CA THR A 32 4.44 -4.28 4.13
C THR A 32 4.31 -3.81 2.68
N GLY A 33 3.08 -3.51 2.24
CA GLY A 33 2.78 -3.16 0.87
C GLY A 33 2.93 -4.32 -0.11
N GLU A 34 3.03 -5.55 0.38
CA GLU A 34 3.23 -6.76 -0.42
C GLU A 34 2.22 -6.90 -1.56
N LYS A 35 2.70 -7.47 -2.67
CA LYS A 35 1.90 -7.65 -3.88
C LYS A 35 0.71 -8.58 -3.59
N GLY A 36 -0.49 -8.13 -3.96
CA GLY A 36 -1.73 -8.89 -3.78
C GLY A 36 -2.20 -9.02 -2.33
N LYS A 37 -1.66 -8.21 -1.40
CA LYS A 37 -2.06 -8.23 0.02
C LYS A 37 -3.07 -7.13 0.39
N GLY A 38 -3.50 -6.29 -0.54
CA GLY A 38 -4.67 -5.43 -0.32
C GLY A 38 -5.96 -6.26 -0.27
N GLY A 39 -6.89 -5.94 0.62
CA GLY A 39 -8.13 -6.70 0.83
C GLY A 39 -7.94 -8.02 1.60
N MET A 40 -6.72 -8.34 2.06
CA MET A 40 -6.42 -9.66 2.62
C MET A 40 -6.53 -9.74 4.15
N ALA A 41 -6.92 -8.65 4.82
CA ALA A 41 -7.15 -8.66 6.25
C ALA A 41 -8.38 -9.52 6.58
N THR A 42 -8.27 -10.41 7.57
CA THR A 42 -9.40 -11.18 8.11
C THR A 42 -10.01 -10.52 9.35
N GLU A 43 -9.29 -9.58 9.93
CA GLU A 43 -9.63 -8.87 11.16
C GLU A 43 -9.30 -7.38 11.01
N GLY A 44 -9.95 -6.54 11.81
CA GLY A 44 -9.74 -5.10 11.78
C GLY A 44 -10.98 -4.35 12.24
N VAL A 45 -10.86 -3.02 12.33
CA VAL A 45 -11.94 -2.16 12.82
C VAL A 45 -13.21 -2.20 11.98
N GLY A 46 -13.13 -2.67 10.73
CA GLY A 46 -14.27 -2.84 9.82
C GLY A 46 -14.83 -4.26 9.79
N ALA A 47 -14.31 -5.20 10.57
CA ALA A 47 -14.69 -6.62 10.50
C ALA A 47 -16.20 -6.83 10.70
N ASP A 48 -16.80 -6.18 11.68
CA ASP A 48 -18.25 -6.29 11.93
C ASP A 48 -19.07 -5.77 10.75
N ALA A 49 -18.69 -4.62 10.18
CA ALA A 49 -19.38 -4.04 9.03
C ALA A 49 -19.19 -4.88 7.75
N ALA A 50 -18.03 -5.53 7.60
CA ALA A 50 -17.67 -6.34 6.44
C ALA A 50 -17.99 -7.84 6.62
N ARG A 51 -18.72 -8.23 7.67
CA ARG A 51 -18.96 -9.65 8.04
C ARG A 51 -19.59 -10.50 6.93
N GLU A 52 -20.37 -9.90 6.03
CA GLU A 52 -21.00 -10.57 4.88
C GLU A 52 -20.16 -10.49 3.59
N LEU A 53 -19.13 -9.64 3.58
CA LEU A 53 -18.27 -9.40 2.43
C LEU A 53 -17.00 -10.25 2.49
N GLY A 54 -16.37 -10.33 3.66
CA GLY A 54 -15.19 -11.15 3.91
C GLY A 54 -13.92 -10.68 3.18
N VAL A 55 -12.96 -11.59 3.06
CA VAL A 55 -11.65 -11.37 2.42
C VAL A 55 -11.83 -10.97 0.95
N GLY A 56 -11.06 -9.98 0.50
CA GLY A 56 -11.19 -9.29 -0.78
C GLY A 56 -11.77 -7.89 -0.63
N TRP A 57 -12.45 -7.62 0.49
CA TRP A 57 -12.93 -6.28 0.88
C TRP A 57 -12.06 -5.67 1.98
N LYS A 58 -12.21 -4.35 2.17
CA LYS A 58 -11.38 -3.56 3.08
C LYS A 58 -11.80 -3.75 4.55
N ILE A 59 -11.46 -4.90 5.12
CA ILE A 59 -11.81 -5.28 6.51
C ILE A 59 -11.06 -4.42 7.55
N SER A 60 -9.82 -4.02 7.26
CA SER A 60 -9.01 -3.13 8.11
C SER A 60 -8.73 -1.80 7.41
N PRO A 61 -9.70 -0.86 7.38
CA PRO A 61 -9.56 0.40 6.64
C PRO A 61 -8.62 1.40 7.30
N CYS A 62 -8.44 1.33 8.62
CA CYS A 62 -7.58 2.25 9.37
C CYS A 62 -6.94 1.56 10.58
N ILE A 63 -5.95 2.24 11.17
CA ILE A 63 -5.34 1.86 12.44
C ILE A 63 -5.84 2.79 13.55
N HIS A 64 -5.88 2.28 14.77
CA HIS A 64 -6.11 3.11 15.94
C HIS A 64 -4.81 3.83 16.33
N VAL A 65 -4.87 5.14 16.51
CA VAL A 65 -3.76 5.96 17.01
C VAL A 65 -4.26 6.64 18.29
N ALA A 66 -3.53 6.43 19.39
CA ALA A 66 -3.91 7.03 20.67
C ALA A 66 -3.83 8.56 20.61
N GLY A 67 -4.73 9.23 21.32
CA GLY A 67 -4.62 10.67 21.57
C GLY A 67 -3.44 10.97 22.50
N ASN A 68 -2.89 12.17 22.37
CA ASN A 68 -1.86 12.69 23.29
C ASN A 68 -2.49 13.22 24.58
#